data_AF-A0A914CE94-F1
#
_entry.id   AF-A0A914CE94-F1
#
_cell.length_a   1.000
_cell.length_b   1.000
_cell.length_c   1.000
_cell.angle_alpha   90.00
_cell.angle_beta   90.00
_cell.angle_gamma   90.00
#
_symmetry.space_group_name_H-M   'P 1'
#
loop_
_entity.id
_entity.type
_entity.pdbx_description
1 polymer ?
#
loop_
_entity_poly.entity_id
_entity_poly.type
_entity_poly.pdbx_seq_one_letter_code
_entity_poly.pdbx_strand_id
1 'polypeptide(L)'
;MHCFFIFILLYAVTGEDLQGLDTGCGKTQGCIFAPPNCEKNKTTNCTSIFIWTVGSGQISFTIQGLMIGPNKADGPNNYAAVGFSLDEYMGNDMVFICVGGFNKQAGVILGWNDQNRNYLLPEATVQLISQFHYTLDDYRIRCEGIWNFAKWDSIPANGHKELTYDLSSSTTKWHILFARGIADTYSDVLYPHSLIDGEAFPWITKETINFCSNQGCSIPSPYVYVNDLHQSAISRAVKYSASVSHGITMIHRLLMLIAFVFITLAYFLIFWQSSFRFIECTIACSADEYSKQLHAIIGTITYVLLVLQVLSGIFRPSIINPLRPYFNWLHTLNGFGIWAGASTNCILAITIPKTGLGDNYGKIPNHVMMVTILVFTFTVAACEWFANSTRWHPRHPDAVEKLKEKEPNPDDEPSLLATVMIFFNASCGIAAATVLGIMLVNVMKEALK
;
A
#
# COMPACT_ATOMS: atom_id res chain seq x y z
N MET A 1 -4.52 56.30 -51.45
CA MET A 1 -5.16 55.55 -52.54
C MET A 1 -4.57 54.14 -52.51
N HIS A 2 -5.37 53.16 -52.05
CA HIS A 2 -5.26 51.68 -52.23
C HIS A 2 -3.92 50.99 -51.86
N CYS A 3 -3.83 49.93 -51.06
CA CYS A 3 -4.81 48.92 -50.64
C CYS A 3 -4.31 48.25 -49.35
N PHE A 4 -5.16 48.29 -48.33
CA PHE A 4 -5.19 47.35 -47.20
C PHE A 4 -5.52 45.93 -47.70
N PHE A 5 -5.03 44.91 -46.98
CA PHE A 5 -5.63 43.58 -46.70
C PHE A 5 -4.76 42.32 -47.04
N ILE A 6 -4.44 41.58 -45.96
CA ILE A 6 -4.37 40.09 -45.83
C ILE A 6 -3.08 39.47 -46.40
N PHE A 7 -2.14 38.93 -45.60
CA PHE A 7 -2.27 37.69 -44.83
C PHE A 7 -1.38 37.73 -43.57
N ILE A 8 -1.97 38.03 -42.41
CA ILE A 8 -1.51 37.45 -41.14
C ILE A 8 -2.27 36.13 -41.05
N LEU A 9 -1.58 35.03 -41.35
CA LEU A 9 -2.07 33.69 -41.03
C LEU A 9 -2.12 33.58 -39.51
N LEU A 10 -3.30 33.89 -38.97
CA LEU A 10 -3.78 33.38 -37.69
C LEU A 10 -3.63 31.85 -37.73
N TYR A 11 -2.56 31.35 -37.13
CA TYR A 11 -2.65 30.08 -36.41
C TYR A 11 -3.60 30.34 -35.23
N ALA A 12 -4.90 30.33 -35.52
CA ALA A 12 -5.88 30.00 -34.51
C ALA A 12 -5.62 28.53 -34.18
N VAL A 13 -4.75 28.31 -33.20
CA VAL A 13 -4.78 27.07 -32.42
C VAL A 13 -6.19 27.05 -31.83
N THR A 14 -7.07 26.28 -32.45
CA THR A 14 -8.33 25.88 -31.85
C THR A 14 -7.98 24.94 -30.71
N GLY A 15 -7.53 25.51 -29.59
CA GLY A 15 -7.83 24.88 -28.31
C GLY A 15 -9.33 24.99 -28.17
N GLU A 16 -10.04 23.87 -28.23
CA GLU A 16 -11.41 23.85 -27.74
C GLU A 16 -11.37 24.30 -26.29
N ASP A 17 -11.80 25.53 -26.10
CA ASP A 17 -11.87 26.21 -24.84
C ASP A 17 -12.86 25.45 -23.96
N LEU A 18 -12.44 25.03 -22.75
CA LEU A 18 -13.36 24.52 -21.71
C LEU A 18 -14.49 25.53 -21.39
N GLN A 19 -14.44 26.75 -21.93
CA GLN A 19 -15.37 27.88 -21.75
C GLN A 19 -16.84 27.61 -22.09
N GLY A 20 -17.20 26.48 -22.70
CA GLY A 20 -18.61 26.09 -22.88
C GLY A 20 -19.16 25.16 -21.79
N LEU A 21 -18.28 24.39 -21.15
CA LEU A 21 -18.64 23.17 -20.43
C LEU A 21 -19.19 23.44 -19.00
N ASP A 22 -18.79 24.55 -18.39
CA ASP A 22 -19.22 24.97 -17.03
C ASP A 22 -20.57 25.73 -17.01
N THR A 23 -21.01 26.28 -18.16
CA THR A 23 -22.12 27.26 -18.19
C THR A 23 -23.48 26.74 -17.69
N GLY A 24 -23.69 25.43 -17.69
CA GLY A 24 -24.90 24.77 -17.18
C GLY A 24 -24.76 24.07 -15.82
N CYS A 25 -23.56 24.04 -15.23
CA CYS A 25 -23.27 23.23 -14.06
C CYS A 25 -24.03 23.69 -12.81
N GLY A 26 -24.61 22.74 -12.08
CA GLY A 26 -25.46 23.00 -10.90
C GLY A 26 -26.85 23.56 -11.22
N LYS A 27 -27.19 23.71 -12.51
CA LYS A 27 -28.49 24.25 -12.95
C LYS A 27 -29.21 23.29 -13.90
N THR A 28 -28.61 23.01 -15.05
CA THR A 28 -29.19 22.15 -16.10
C THR A 28 -28.46 20.82 -16.22
N GLN A 29 -27.28 20.71 -15.62
CA GLN A 29 -26.43 19.52 -15.60
C GLN A 29 -25.65 19.45 -14.29
N GLY A 30 -25.32 18.24 -13.86
CA GLY A 30 -24.36 18.03 -12.79
C GLY A 30 -22.96 17.91 -13.34
N CYS A 31 -21.96 18.38 -12.58
CA CYS A 31 -20.58 18.45 -13.03
C CYS A 31 -19.59 18.18 -11.90
N ILE A 32 -18.51 17.47 -12.25
CA ILE A 32 -17.32 17.27 -11.45
C ILE A 32 -16.11 17.60 -12.31
N PHE A 33 -15.24 18.49 -11.81
CA PHE A 33 -13.99 18.85 -12.45
C PHE A 33 -12.84 18.57 -11.48
N ALA A 34 -11.87 17.75 -11.92
CA ALA A 34 -10.73 17.35 -11.10
C ALA A 34 -9.40 17.73 -11.79
N PRO A 35 -8.46 18.39 -11.11
CA PRO A 35 -8.50 18.82 -9.69
C PRO A 35 -9.58 19.90 -9.40
N PRO A 36 -9.98 20.10 -8.13
CA PRO A 36 -10.92 21.16 -7.75
C PRO A 36 -10.61 22.53 -8.37
N ASN A 37 -11.63 23.19 -8.92
CA ASN A 37 -11.57 24.52 -9.56
C ASN A 37 -10.65 24.65 -10.79
N CYS A 38 -10.27 23.54 -11.42
CA CYS A 38 -9.42 23.58 -12.62
C CYS A 38 -10.09 24.29 -13.82
N GLU A 39 -11.42 24.27 -13.90
CA GLU A 39 -12.19 24.90 -14.97
C GLU A 39 -12.12 26.43 -14.95
N LYS A 40 -11.98 27.02 -13.76
CA LYS A 40 -11.79 28.46 -13.57
C LYS A 40 -10.35 28.90 -13.74
N ASN A 41 -9.40 27.98 -13.54
CA ASN A 41 -7.99 28.32 -13.51
C ASN A 41 -7.31 28.05 -14.86
N LYS A 42 -6.92 29.12 -15.56
CA LYS A 42 -6.17 29.02 -16.83
C LYS A 42 -4.79 28.36 -16.71
N THR A 43 -4.24 28.22 -15.51
CA THR A 43 -2.94 27.56 -15.28
C THR A 43 -3.06 26.08 -14.88
N THR A 44 -4.23 25.62 -14.46
CA THR A 44 -4.47 24.22 -14.04
C THR A 44 -5.44 23.55 -15.00
N ASN A 45 -4.93 22.78 -15.96
CA ASN A 45 -5.79 22.02 -16.86
C ASN A 45 -6.55 20.92 -16.10
N CYS A 46 -7.87 20.86 -16.25
CA CYS A 46 -8.67 19.76 -15.69
C CYS A 46 -8.17 18.42 -16.21
N THR A 47 -7.87 17.49 -15.34
CA THR A 47 -7.35 16.17 -15.72
C THR A 47 -8.44 15.13 -15.86
N SER A 48 -9.53 15.26 -15.09
CA SER A 48 -10.71 14.37 -15.16
C SER A 48 -11.97 15.22 -15.09
N ILE A 49 -12.96 14.89 -15.90
CA ILE A 49 -14.24 15.61 -15.97
C ILE A 49 -15.37 14.60 -16.06
N PHE A 50 -16.45 14.85 -15.32
CA PHE A 50 -17.69 14.10 -15.47
C PHE A 50 -18.88 15.02 -15.40
N ILE A 51 -19.77 14.84 -16.36
CA ILE A 51 -20.96 15.66 -16.52
C ILE A 51 -22.12 14.73 -16.76
N TRP A 52 -23.27 15.06 -16.19
CA TRP A 52 -24.49 14.29 -16.39
C TRP A 52 -25.72 15.17 -16.49
N THR A 53 -26.70 14.67 -17.23
CA THR A 53 -28.08 15.16 -17.22
C THR A 53 -29.02 14.00 -16.96
N VAL A 54 -30.12 14.25 -16.26
CA VAL A 54 -31.08 13.20 -15.87
C VAL A 54 -32.37 13.42 -16.64
N GLY A 55 -32.71 12.44 -17.47
CA GLY A 55 -33.97 12.38 -18.20
C GLY A 55 -34.96 11.40 -17.57
N SER A 56 -36.10 11.23 -18.22
CA SER A 56 -37.08 10.21 -17.82
C SER A 56 -36.55 8.81 -18.18
N GLY A 57 -36.12 8.04 -17.18
CA GLY A 57 -35.66 6.66 -17.37
C GLY A 57 -34.21 6.51 -17.85
N GLN A 58 -33.47 7.61 -18.02
CA GLN A 58 -32.11 7.61 -18.56
C GLN A 58 -31.23 8.72 -17.97
N ILE A 59 -29.91 8.48 -17.93
CA ILE A 59 -28.88 9.48 -17.59
C ILE A 59 -27.98 9.64 -18.81
N SER A 60 -27.90 10.85 -19.36
CA SER A 60 -26.86 11.17 -20.34
C SER A 60 -25.60 11.57 -19.58
N PHE A 61 -24.45 11.04 -19.96
CA PHE A 61 -23.20 11.32 -19.29
C PHE A 61 -22.06 11.59 -20.28
N THR A 62 -21.08 12.33 -19.80
CA THR A 62 -19.81 12.59 -20.48
C THR A 62 -18.68 12.35 -19.48
N ILE A 63 -17.73 11.48 -19.83
CA ILE A 63 -16.50 11.21 -19.09
C ILE A 63 -15.34 11.74 -19.92
N GLN A 64 -14.49 12.58 -19.34
CA GLN A 64 -13.23 12.97 -19.97
C GLN A 64 -12.05 12.71 -19.05
N GLY A 65 -10.95 12.25 -19.63
CA GLY A 65 -9.70 12.05 -18.91
C GLY A 65 -8.50 12.40 -19.78
N LEU A 66 -7.55 13.14 -19.20
CA LEU A 66 -6.24 13.33 -19.81
C LEU A 66 -5.45 12.01 -19.76
N MET A 67 -4.74 11.65 -20.82
CA MET A 67 -3.95 10.42 -20.85
C MET A 67 -2.71 10.51 -19.93
N ILE A 68 -2.28 9.36 -19.41
CA ILE A 68 -1.13 9.20 -18.52
C ILE A 68 -0.09 8.30 -19.21
N GLY A 69 1.19 8.64 -19.10
CA GLY A 69 2.30 7.79 -19.57
C GLY A 69 3.39 8.54 -20.35
N PRO A 70 4.56 7.91 -20.55
CA PRO A 70 5.74 8.54 -21.17
C PRO A 70 5.54 8.84 -22.66
N ASN A 71 4.72 8.05 -23.35
CA ASN A 71 4.37 8.27 -24.75
C ASN A 71 2.89 8.62 -24.85
N LYS A 72 2.55 9.89 -24.60
CA LYS A 72 1.22 10.44 -24.93
C LYS A 72 0.85 10.21 -26.41
N ALA A 73 1.83 9.90 -27.27
CA ALA A 73 1.69 9.73 -28.71
C ALA A 73 1.44 8.28 -29.21
N ASP A 74 1.50 7.23 -28.37
CA ASP A 74 1.45 5.83 -28.83
C ASP A 74 0.03 5.22 -28.95
N GLY A 75 -1.02 6.04 -28.88
CA GLY A 75 -2.40 5.61 -29.16
C GLY A 75 -3.25 5.29 -27.92
N PRO A 76 -4.47 4.78 -28.13
CA PRO A 76 -5.61 4.97 -27.23
C PRO A 76 -5.64 4.06 -25.99
N ASN A 77 -4.51 3.44 -25.63
CA ASN A 77 -4.32 2.49 -24.51
C ASN A 77 -4.45 3.13 -23.11
N ASN A 78 -5.40 4.04 -22.94
CA ASN A 78 -5.71 4.72 -21.70
C ASN A 78 -7.20 4.53 -21.38
N TYR A 79 -7.50 4.60 -20.09
CA TYR A 79 -8.87 4.63 -19.61
C TYR A 79 -9.10 5.81 -18.66
N ALA A 80 -10.34 6.25 -18.63
CA ALA A 80 -10.88 7.16 -17.63
C ALA A 80 -12.13 6.49 -17.07
N ALA A 81 -12.19 6.35 -15.75
CA ALA A 81 -13.22 5.59 -15.09
C ALA A 81 -13.92 6.40 -14.01
N VAL A 82 -15.23 6.20 -13.88
CA VAL A 82 -16.10 6.81 -12.88
C VAL A 82 -16.74 5.70 -12.06
N GLY A 83 -16.30 5.55 -10.82
CA GLY A 83 -16.86 4.64 -9.83
C GLY A 83 -18.00 5.29 -9.06
N PHE A 84 -19.10 4.57 -8.91
CA PHE A 84 -20.23 4.90 -8.05
C PHE A 84 -20.14 4.01 -6.81
N SER A 85 -19.81 4.62 -5.68
CA SER A 85 -19.60 3.91 -4.42
C SER A 85 -20.54 4.40 -3.32
N LEU A 86 -20.78 3.51 -2.36
CA LEU A 86 -21.50 3.82 -1.13
C LEU A 86 -20.60 4.41 -0.05
N ASP A 87 -19.28 4.37 -0.24
CA ASP A 87 -18.28 4.95 0.66
C ASP A 87 -17.13 5.60 -0.14
N GLU A 88 -16.13 6.16 0.56
CA GLU A 88 -14.99 6.83 -0.08
C GLU A 88 -13.89 5.85 -0.54
N TYR A 89 -14.11 4.54 -0.46
CA TYR A 89 -13.10 3.53 -0.73
C TYR A 89 -13.42 2.76 -2.02
N MET A 90 -12.37 2.48 -2.79
CA MET A 90 -12.50 1.55 -3.91
C MET A 90 -12.70 0.14 -3.36
N GLY A 91 -13.90 -0.38 -3.52
CA GLY A 91 -14.39 -1.57 -2.83
C GLY A 91 -15.41 -2.27 -3.69
N ASN A 92 -16.67 -2.19 -3.31
CA ASN A 92 -17.82 -2.77 -4.00
C ASN A 92 -18.50 -1.70 -4.87
N ASP A 93 -17.89 -1.41 -6.01
CA ASP A 93 -18.29 -0.23 -6.79
C ASP A 93 -18.64 -0.61 -8.22
N MET A 94 -19.77 -0.07 -8.69
CA MET A 94 -20.08 -0.06 -10.13
C MET A 94 -19.25 1.02 -10.80
N VAL A 95 -18.66 0.72 -11.95
CA VAL A 95 -17.72 1.62 -12.64
C VAL A 95 -18.13 1.81 -14.10
N PHE A 96 -18.15 3.05 -14.56
CA PHE A 96 -18.20 3.37 -16.00
C PHE A 96 -16.78 3.58 -16.49
N ILE A 97 -16.34 2.79 -17.47
CA ILE A 97 -14.97 2.77 -17.97
C ILE A 97 -14.99 3.32 -19.41
N CYS A 98 -14.52 4.53 -19.59
CA CYS A 98 -14.20 5.10 -20.90
C CYS A 98 -12.82 4.59 -21.32
N VAL A 99 -12.74 3.84 -22.42
CA VAL A 99 -11.51 3.17 -22.85
C VAL A 99 -11.34 3.26 -24.35
N GLY A 100 -10.11 3.54 -24.76
CA GLY A 100 -9.73 3.60 -26.15
C GLY A 100 -9.15 2.27 -26.67
N GLY A 101 -9.99 1.34 -27.12
CA GLY A 101 -9.50 0.24 -27.97
C GLY A 101 -9.44 -1.16 -27.37
N PHE A 102 -10.28 -1.50 -26.39
CA PHE A 102 -10.53 -2.92 -26.07
C PHE A 102 -11.03 -3.67 -27.32
N ASN A 103 -10.38 -4.77 -27.69
CA ASN A 103 -10.64 -5.50 -28.94
C ASN A 103 -10.76 -4.61 -30.20
N LYS A 104 -9.98 -3.52 -30.29
CA LYS A 104 -10.04 -2.51 -31.38
C LYS A 104 -11.33 -1.67 -31.42
N GLN A 105 -12.12 -1.65 -30.35
CA GLN A 105 -13.30 -0.80 -30.21
C GLN A 105 -13.11 0.15 -29.02
N ALA A 106 -13.27 1.44 -29.27
CA ALA A 106 -13.27 2.47 -28.23
C ALA A 106 -14.70 2.76 -27.80
N GLY A 107 -14.93 2.99 -26.51
CA GLY A 107 -16.27 3.22 -26.00
C GLY A 107 -16.36 3.19 -24.48
N VAL A 108 -17.58 2.98 -23.98
CA VAL A 108 -17.86 2.85 -22.55
C VAL A 108 -18.20 1.40 -22.22
N ILE A 109 -17.51 0.85 -21.23
CA ILE A 109 -17.80 -0.48 -20.68
C ILE A 109 -18.12 -0.35 -19.20
N LEU A 110 -19.09 -1.12 -18.73
CA LEU A 110 -19.37 -1.24 -17.31
C LEU A 110 -18.39 -2.20 -16.65
N GLY A 111 -18.01 -1.90 -15.42
CA GLY A 111 -17.26 -2.83 -14.60
C GLY A 111 -17.70 -2.82 -13.15
N TRP A 112 -17.17 -3.77 -12.41
CA TRP A 112 -17.33 -3.90 -10.97
C TRP A 112 -15.96 -3.99 -10.31
N ASN A 113 -15.72 -3.16 -9.31
CA ASN A 113 -14.56 -3.32 -8.45
C ASN A 113 -14.89 -4.21 -7.25
N ASP A 114 -13.93 -5.02 -6.80
CA ASP A 114 -13.99 -5.81 -5.56
C ASP A 114 -12.83 -5.49 -4.60
N GLN A 115 -12.37 -4.24 -4.62
CA GLN A 115 -11.16 -3.71 -3.96
C GLN A 115 -9.82 -4.03 -4.64
N ASN A 116 -9.66 -5.22 -5.23
CA ASN A 116 -8.36 -5.66 -5.78
C ASN A 116 -8.37 -5.88 -7.28
N ARG A 117 -9.55 -6.05 -7.88
CA ARG A 117 -9.73 -6.32 -9.31
C ARG A 117 -10.91 -5.53 -9.83
N ASN A 118 -10.89 -5.34 -11.14
CA ASN A 118 -12.03 -4.87 -11.91
C ASN A 118 -12.53 -6.02 -12.79
N TYR A 119 -13.84 -6.29 -12.72
CA TYR A 119 -14.52 -7.24 -13.59
C TYR A 119 -15.32 -6.47 -14.63
N LEU A 120 -15.06 -6.70 -15.91
CA LEU A 120 -15.86 -6.11 -16.99
C LEU A 120 -17.22 -6.80 -17.07
N LEU A 121 -18.27 -6.02 -17.37
CA LEU A 121 -19.66 -6.46 -17.44
C LEU A 121 -20.24 -6.20 -18.85
N PRO A 122 -19.80 -6.93 -19.90
CA PRO A 122 -20.19 -6.66 -21.28
C PRO A 122 -21.69 -6.88 -21.53
N GLU A 123 -22.32 -7.89 -20.93
CA GLU A 123 -23.76 -8.15 -21.09
C GLU A 123 -24.60 -7.02 -20.51
N ALA A 124 -24.25 -6.54 -19.31
CA ALA A 124 -24.91 -5.38 -18.71
C ALA A 124 -24.64 -4.11 -19.52
N THR A 125 -23.43 -3.95 -20.06
CA THR A 125 -23.06 -2.81 -20.91
C THR A 125 -23.99 -2.71 -22.12
N VAL A 126 -24.20 -3.80 -22.86
CA VAL A 126 -25.06 -3.81 -24.05
C VAL A 126 -26.52 -3.49 -23.71
N GLN A 127 -26.99 -3.84 -22.51
CA GLN A 127 -28.38 -3.57 -22.11
C GLN A 127 -28.59 -2.14 -21.61
N LEU A 128 -27.63 -1.60 -20.87
CA LEU A 128 -27.80 -0.37 -20.11
C LEU A 128 -27.16 0.84 -20.79
N ILE A 129 -26.07 0.64 -21.54
CA ILE A 129 -25.39 1.72 -22.26
C ILE A 129 -25.90 1.77 -23.70
N SER A 130 -26.30 2.96 -24.14
CA SER A 130 -26.69 3.23 -25.52
C SER A 130 -26.09 4.55 -26.03
N GLN A 131 -26.06 4.72 -27.36
CA GLN A 131 -25.61 5.96 -28.01
C GLN A 131 -24.25 6.43 -27.52
N PHE A 132 -23.27 5.52 -27.45
CA PHE A 132 -21.93 5.89 -27.01
C PHE A 132 -21.15 6.56 -28.16
N HIS A 133 -20.38 7.59 -27.81
CA HIS A 133 -19.48 8.27 -28.72
C HIS A 133 -18.11 8.43 -28.05
N TYR A 134 -17.04 8.11 -28.79
CA TYR A 134 -15.67 8.23 -28.31
C TYR A 134 -14.92 9.25 -29.18
N THR A 135 -14.24 10.19 -28.54
CA THR A 135 -13.28 11.08 -29.20
C THR A 135 -11.95 11.09 -28.45
N LEU A 136 -10.88 11.35 -29.20
CA LEU A 136 -9.53 11.53 -28.68
C LEU A 136 -9.00 12.85 -29.23
N ASP A 137 -8.95 13.87 -28.38
CA ASP A 137 -8.57 15.23 -28.76
C ASP A 137 -7.54 15.77 -27.77
N ASP A 138 -6.42 16.30 -28.26
CA ASP A 138 -5.33 16.87 -27.43
C ASP A 138 -4.96 16.00 -26.21
N TYR A 139 -4.73 14.71 -26.46
CA TYR A 139 -4.40 13.71 -25.44
C TYR A 139 -5.48 13.51 -24.36
N ARG A 140 -6.73 13.87 -24.65
CA ARG A 140 -7.88 13.62 -23.79
C ARG A 140 -8.80 12.63 -24.45
N ILE A 141 -9.10 11.56 -23.73
CA ILE A 141 -10.19 10.67 -24.10
C ILE A 141 -11.50 11.30 -23.60
N ARG A 142 -12.51 11.28 -24.47
CA ARG A 142 -13.87 11.70 -24.15
C ARG A 142 -14.81 10.57 -24.55
N CYS A 143 -15.62 10.11 -23.60
CA CYS A 143 -16.73 9.22 -23.87
C CYS A 143 -18.04 9.88 -23.49
N GLU A 144 -18.99 9.87 -24.40
CA GLU A 144 -20.37 10.26 -24.19
C GLU A 144 -21.24 9.01 -24.29
N GLY A 145 -22.34 8.97 -23.54
CA GLY A 145 -23.26 7.85 -23.59
C GLY A 145 -24.52 8.09 -22.80
N ILE A 146 -25.48 7.17 -22.98
CA ILE A 146 -26.75 7.17 -22.26
C ILE A 146 -26.85 5.89 -21.44
N TRP A 147 -26.98 6.05 -20.13
CA TRP A 147 -27.31 4.99 -19.17
C TRP A 147 -28.83 4.87 -19.02
N ASN A 148 -29.39 3.75 -19.46
CA ASN A 148 -30.81 3.45 -19.44
C ASN A 148 -31.19 2.65 -18.20
N PHE A 149 -31.33 3.31 -17.05
CA PHE A 149 -31.76 2.64 -15.81
C PHE A 149 -33.18 2.07 -15.91
N ALA A 150 -34.04 2.57 -16.82
CA ALA A 150 -35.34 1.94 -17.10
C ALA A 150 -35.23 0.49 -17.63
N LYS A 151 -34.06 0.10 -18.16
CA LYS A 151 -33.77 -1.27 -18.62
C LYS A 151 -33.05 -2.11 -17.56
N TRP A 152 -32.82 -1.57 -16.36
CA TRP A 152 -32.09 -2.28 -15.30
C TRP A 152 -32.75 -3.60 -14.92
N ASP A 153 -34.08 -3.65 -14.91
CA ASP A 153 -34.81 -4.90 -14.64
C ASP A 153 -34.74 -5.94 -15.77
N SER A 154 -34.31 -5.53 -16.97
CA SER A 154 -34.20 -6.41 -18.14
C SER A 154 -32.81 -7.03 -18.32
N ILE A 155 -31.86 -6.79 -17.41
CA ILE A 155 -30.54 -7.43 -17.45
C ILE A 155 -30.74 -8.94 -17.26
N PRO A 156 -30.19 -9.79 -18.16
CA PRO A 156 -30.36 -11.23 -18.08
C PRO A 156 -29.63 -11.81 -16.86
N ALA A 157 -30.02 -13.00 -16.41
CA ALA A 157 -29.46 -13.63 -15.20
C ALA A 157 -27.94 -13.86 -15.26
N ASN A 158 -27.37 -14.05 -16.45
CA ASN A 158 -25.93 -14.16 -16.68
C ASN A 158 -25.21 -12.80 -16.82
N GLY A 159 -25.96 -11.69 -16.84
CA GLY A 159 -25.42 -10.34 -16.97
C GLY A 159 -25.02 -9.70 -15.64
N HIS A 160 -24.96 -10.49 -14.56
CA HIS A 160 -24.50 -10.05 -13.24
C HIS A 160 -25.19 -8.76 -12.75
N LYS A 161 -26.53 -8.74 -12.81
CA LYS A 161 -27.35 -7.59 -12.37
C LYS A 161 -26.97 -7.15 -10.95
N GLU A 162 -26.62 -8.09 -10.07
CA GLU A 162 -26.16 -7.86 -8.70
C GLU A 162 -24.88 -7.01 -8.58
N LEU A 163 -24.09 -6.93 -9.65
CA LEU A 163 -22.88 -6.11 -9.75
C LEU A 163 -23.14 -4.77 -10.48
N THR A 164 -24.41 -4.39 -10.61
CA THR A 164 -24.81 -3.09 -11.17
C THR A 164 -25.78 -2.39 -10.23
N TYR A 165 -25.71 -1.07 -10.18
CA TYR A 165 -26.57 -0.26 -9.34
C TYR A 165 -27.66 0.44 -10.14
N ASP A 166 -28.87 0.48 -9.57
CA ASP A 166 -29.90 1.40 -10.01
C ASP A 166 -29.61 2.81 -9.44
N LEU A 167 -29.00 3.65 -10.27
CA LEU A 167 -28.68 5.04 -9.93
C LEU A 167 -29.93 5.92 -9.73
N SER A 168 -31.12 5.46 -10.12
CA SER A 168 -32.36 6.23 -10.01
C SER A 168 -33.03 6.14 -8.63
N SER A 169 -32.50 5.32 -7.73
CA SER A 169 -32.96 5.18 -6.35
C SER A 169 -33.07 6.53 -5.63
N SER A 170 -34.22 6.80 -5.03
CA SER A 170 -34.46 8.05 -4.29
C SER A 170 -33.71 8.14 -2.97
N THR A 171 -33.30 7.01 -2.40
CA THR A 171 -32.69 6.91 -1.07
C THR A 171 -31.17 6.78 -1.13
N THR A 172 -30.63 6.30 -2.25
CA THR A 172 -29.21 6.01 -2.37
C THR A 172 -28.46 7.27 -2.81
N LYS A 173 -27.34 7.55 -2.15
CA LYS A 173 -26.43 8.62 -2.53
C LYS A 173 -25.05 8.01 -2.77
N TRP A 174 -24.32 8.59 -3.70
CA TRP A 174 -23.10 8.01 -4.24
C TRP A 174 -21.90 8.91 -4.00
N HIS A 175 -20.81 8.36 -3.49
CA HIS A 175 -19.49 8.94 -3.70
C HIS A 175 -19.06 8.65 -5.12
N ILE A 176 -18.44 9.63 -5.77
CA ILE A 176 -17.93 9.48 -7.12
C ILE A 176 -16.40 9.41 -7.07
N LEU A 177 -15.87 8.33 -7.64
CA LEU A 177 -14.45 8.00 -7.64
C LEU A 177 -13.93 8.08 -9.08
N PHE A 178 -13.02 9.02 -9.36
CA PHE A 178 -12.38 9.17 -10.67
C PHE A 178 -11.05 8.46 -10.69
N ALA A 179 -10.88 7.50 -11.60
CA ALA A 179 -9.59 6.90 -11.86
C ALA A 179 -9.18 7.11 -13.33
N ARG A 180 -7.88 7.26 -13.56
CA ARG A 180 -7.29 7.27 -14.90
C ARG A 180 -6.07 6.37 -14.90
N GLY A 181 -5.81 5.73 -16.02
CA GLY A 181 -4.67 4.83 -16.13
C GLY A 181 -4.51 4.27 -17.54
N ILE A 182 -3.66 3.26 -17.63
CA ILE A 182 -3.33 2.58 -18.88
C ILE A 182 -4.24 1.36 -19.01
N ALA A 183 -4.75 1.11 -20.22
CA ALA A 183 -5.51 -0.08 -20.56
C ALA A 183 -4.70 -0.92 -21.56
N ASP A 184 -4.60 -2.23 -21.31
CA ASP A 184 -4.06 -3.16 -22.28
C ASP A 184 -5.13 -3.52 -23.32
N THR A 185 -4.89 -3.13 -24.56
CA THR A 185 -5.81 -3.31 -25.68
C THR A 185 -5.84 -4.73 -26.24
N TYR A 186 -4.94 -5.62 -25.80
CA TYR A 186 -4.91 -7.02 -26.23
C TYR A 186 -5.51 -7.98 -25.21
N SER A 187 -5.33 -7.71 -23.92
CA SER A 187 -5.81 -8.59 -22.85
C SER A 187 -7.12 -8.13 -22.23
N ASP A 188 -7.64 -6.98 -22.66
CA ASP A 188 -8.78 -6.29 -22.07
C ASP A 188 -8.63 -6.03 -20.56
N VAL A 189 -7.40 -5.79 -20.10
CA VAL A 189 -7.07 -5.55 -18.70
C VAL A 189 -6.78 -4.07 -18.45
N LEU A 190 -7.35 -3.52 -17.38
CA LEU A 190 -6.99 -2.21 -16.87
C LEU A 190 -5.78 -2.32 -15.93
N TYR A 191 -4.73 -1.55 -16.19
CA TYR A 191 -3.64 -1.41 -15.22
C TYR A 191 -4.12 -0.59 -14.02
N PRO A 192 -3.62 -0.89 -12.81
CA PRO A 192 -3.99 -0.11 -11.63
C PRO A 192 -3.56 1.34 -11.80
N HIS A 193 -4.43 2.26 -11.39
CA HIS A 193 -4.08 3.68 -11.22
C HIS A 193 -2.99 3.83 -10.15
N SER A 194 -2.41 5.04 -10.03
CA SER A 194 -1.38 5.28 -9.00
C SER A 194 -1.93 4.98 -7.60
N LEU A 195 -1.11 4.36 -6.75
CA LEU A 195 -1.40 4.15 -5.32
C LEU A 195 -0.90 5.32 -4.45
N ILE A 196 -0.17 6.26 -5.07
CA ILE A 196 0.44 7.44 -4.44
C ILE A 196 -0.23 8.69 -4.99
N ASP A 197 -0.67 9.55 -4.09
CA ASP A 197 -1.29 10.85 -4.35
C ASP A 197 -0.47 11.67 -5.34
N GLY A 198 -1.16 12.34 -6.28
CA GLY A 198 -0.55 13.03 -7.40
C GLY A 198 -1.44 13.01 -8.65
N GLU A 199 -0.89 13.37 -9.80
CA GLU A 199 -1.66 13.52 -11.05
C GLU A 199 -2.45 12.25 -11.43
N ALA A 200 -1.83 11.08 -11.32
CA ALA A 200 -2.40 9.79 -11.70
C ALA A 200 -3.17 9.08 -10.56
N PHE A 201 -3.32 9.72 -9.39
CA PHE A 201 -4.09 9.17 -8.27
C PHE A 201 -5.57 9.53 -8.39
N PRO A 202 -6.49 8.65 -7.96
CA PRO A 202 -7.91 8.93 -8.05
C PRO A 202 -8.38 10.17 -7.30
N TRP A 203 -9.45 10.79 -7.79
CA TRP A 203 -10.17 11.85 -7.08
C TRP A 203 -11.49 11.34 -6.54
N ILE A 204 -11.81 11.68 -5.30
CA ILE A 204 -12.98 11.20 -4.58
C ILE A 204 -13.80 12.39 -4.09
N THR A 205 -15.11 12.38 -4.34
CA THR A 205 -16.02 13.39 -3.80
C THR A 205 -16.20 13.21 -2.30
N LYS A 206 -16.06 14.29 -1.51
CA LYS A 206 -16.44 14.26 -0.08
C LYS A 206 -17.95 14.25 0.11
N GLU A 207 -18.65 14.95 -0.79
CA GLU A 207 -20.09 14.99 -0.81
C GLU A 207 -20.66 13.82 -1.63
N THR A 208 -21.86 13.38 -1.26
CA THR A 208 -22.58 12.33 -1.98
C THR A 208 -23.59 12.93 -2.96
N ILE A 209 -23.72 12.29 -4.11
CA ILE A 209 -24.57 12.74 -5.22
C ILE A 209 -25.78 11.80 -5.36
N ASN A 210 -26.94 12.36 -5.69
CA ASN A 210 -28.14 11.61 -6.06
C ASN A 210 -28.49 11.90 -7.53
N PHE A 211 -28.79 10.87 -8.31
CA PHE A 211 -29.16 10.99 -9.71
C PHE A 211 -30.68 10.90 -9.94
N CYS A 212 -31.49 10.86 -8.90
CA CYS A 212 -32.94 10.86 -9.04
C CYS A 212 -33.49 12.21 -9.50
N SER A 213 -34.40 12.17 -10.49
CA SER A 213 -35.07 13.36 -11.04
C SER A 213 -36.61 13.37 -10.89
N ASN A 214 -37.21 12.37 -10.24
CA ASN A 214 -38.67 12.21 -10.17
C ASN A 214 -39.31 12.91 -8.95
N GLN A 215 -40.63 13.17 -9.02
CA GLN A 215 -41.46 13.79 -7.97
C GLN A 215 -41.44 13.05 -6.60
N GLY A 216 -40.87 11.84 -6.53
CA GLY A 216 -40.69 11.08 -5.29
C GLY A 216 -39.35 11.29 -4.58
N CYS A 217 -38.49 12.18 -5.08
CA CYS A 217 -37.17 12.41 -4.51
C CYS A 217 -37.15 13.63 -3.59
N SER A 218 -36.59 13.43 -2.39
CA SER A 218 -36.36 14.52 -1.44
C SER A 218 -35.35 15.48 -2.07
N ILE A 219 -35.81 16.68 -2.42
CA ILE A 219 -35.02 17.83 -2.89
C ILE A 219 -33.69 17.87 -2.11
N PRO A 220 -32.51 17.83 -2.77
CA PRO A 220 -32.09 18.77 -3.81
C PRO A 220 -32.14 18.24 -5.26
N SER A 221 -31.99 19.18 -6.22
CA SER A 221 -31.84 18.90 -7.66
C SER A 221 -30.73 17.86 -7.93
N PRO A 222 -30.89 16.96 -8.92
CA PRO A 222 -29.81 16.04 -9.34
C PRO A 222 -28.65 16.76 -10.04
N TYR A 223 -28.82 18.04 -10.36
CA TYR A 223 -27.81 18.89 -10.99
C TYR A 223 -27.03 19.63 -9.93
N VAL A 224 -25.88 19.06 -9.56
CA VAL A 224 -24.96 19.63 -8.56
C VAL A 224 -23.60 19.93 -9.20
N TYR A 225 -22.99 21.03 -8.79
CA TYR A 225 -21.60 21.34 -9.09
C TYR A 225 -20.76 20.91 -7.89
N VAL A 226 -20.00 19.82 -8.04
CA VAL A 226 -19.20 19.27 -6.94
C VAL A 226 -17.75 19.68 -7.10
N ASN A 227 -17.28 20.43 -6.11
CA ASN A 227 -15.96 21.02 -6.09
C ASN A 227 -15.09 20.54 -4.93
N ASP A 228 -15.70 19.94 -3.90
CA ASP A 228 -14.95 19.39 -2.78
C ASP A 228 -14.52 17.95 -3.08
N LEU A 229 -13.38 17.84 -3.75
CA LEU A 229 -12.72 16.58 -4.05
C LEU A 229 -11.47 16.45 -3.17
N HIS A 230 -11.17 15.21 -2.82
CA HIS A 230 -9.92 14.87 -2.16
C HIS A 230 -9.28 13.67 -2.84
N GLN A 231 -7.97 13.57 -2.67
CA GLN A 231 -7.24 12.34 -2.93
C GLN A 231 -7.25 11.52 -1.63
N SER A 232 -6.17 10.83 -1.27
CA SER A 232 -6.29 9.90 -0.15
C SER A 232 -6.61 10.58 1.19
N ALA A 233 -7.52 9.97 1.96
CA ALA A 233 -7.84 10.41 3.33
C ALA A 233 -6.69 10.18 4.31
N ILE A 234 -5.75 9.29 3.98
CA ILE A 234 -4.61 8.90 4.82
C ILE A 234 -3.36 9.63 4.32
N SER A 235 -2.71 10.40 5.20
CA SER A 235 -1.54 11.20 4.82
C SER A 235 -0.42 10.35 4.18
N ARG A 236 0.30 10.97 3.23
CA ARG A 236 1.44 10.35 2.53
C ARG A 236 2.48 9.77 3.51
N ALA A 237 2.69 10.42 4.65
CA ALA A 237 3.58 9.95 5.71
C ALA A 237 3.14 8.62 6.34
N VAL A 238 1.84 8.41 6.56
CA VAL A 238 1.32 7.15 7.11
C VAL A 238 1.45 6.02 6.09
N LYS A 239 1.16 6.28 4.81
CA LYS A 239 1.36 5.29 3.73
C LYS A 239 2.83 4.92 3.56
N TYR A 240 3.72 5.91 3.59
CA TYR A 240 5.17 5.69 3.53
C TYR A 240 5.64 4.87 4.75
N SER A 241 5.22 5.25 5.96
CA SER A 241 5.53 4.53 7.18
C SER A 241 5.03 3.07 7.15
N ALA A 242 3.82 2.83 6.65
CA ALA A 242 3.28 1.48 6.48
C ALA A 242 4.08 0.66 5.46
N SER A 243 4.45 1.27 4.32
CA SER A 243 5.22 0.63 3.25
C SER A 243 6.65 0.29 3.71
N VAL A 244 7.31 1.23 4.39
CA VAL A 244 8.64 1.03 5.00
C VAL A 244 8.57 -0.02 6.10
N SER A 245 7.57 0.04 6.99
CA SER A 245 7.37 -0.98 8.04
C SER A 245 7.14 -2.37 7.47
N HIS A 246 6.41 -2.48 6.36
CA HIS A 246 6.22 -3.72 5.63
C HIS A 246 7.54 -4.23 5.02
N GLY A 247 8.32 -3.36 4.39
CA GLY A 247 9.66 -3.69 3.87
C GLY A 247 10.63 -4.15 4.96
N ILE A 248 10.67 -3.44 6.10
CA ILE A 248 11.48 -3.82 7.28
C ILE A 248 11.04 -5.20 7.80
N THR A 249 9.74 -5.46 7.88
CA THR A 249 9.22 -6.76 8.32
C THR A 249 9.62 -7.89 7.37
N MET A 250 9.64 -7.63 6.06
CA MET A 250 10.11 -8.60 5.05
C MET A 250 11.59 -8.93 5.20
N ILE A 251 12.44 -7.91 5.40
CA ILE A 251 13.88 -8.09 5.61
C ILE A 251 14.15 -8.82 6.93
N HIS A 252 13.48 -8.41 8.01
CA HIS A 252 13.57 -9.09 9.32
C HIS A 252 13.24 -10.57 9.20
N ARG A 253 12.14 -10.91 8.52
CA ARG A 253 11.75 -12.31 8.31
C ARG A 253 12.84 -13.10 7.57
N LEU A 254 13.39 -12.54 6.50
CA LEU A 254 14.46 -13.19 5.74
C LEU A 254 15.70 -13.45 6.60
N LEU A 255 16.17 -12.44 7.34
CA LEU A 255 17.32 -12.56 8.22
C LEU A 255 17.09 -13.60 9.34
N MET A 256 15.89 -13.63 9.92
CA MET A 256 15.55 -14.62 10.97
C MET A 256 15.49 -16.05 10.43
N LEU A 257 15.02 -16.26 9.19
CA LEU A 257 15.04 -17.57 8.55
C LEU A 257 16.47 -18.03 8.24
N ILE A 258 17.33 -17.12 7.77
CA ILE A 258 18.76 -17.43 7.54
C ILE A 258 19.42 -17.82 8.87
N ALA A 259 19.21 -17.05 9.93
CA ALA A 259 19.73 -17.36 11.26
C ALA A 259 19.24 -18.72 11.78
N PHE A 260 17.94 -19.03 11.60
CA PHE A 260 17.36 -20.30 11.98
C PHE A 260 18.02 -21.50 11.30
N VAL A 261 18.32 -21.39 10.00
CA VAL A 261 19.02 -22.44 9.25
C VAL A 261 20.41 -22.67 9.83
N PHE A 262 21.20 -21.61 10.03
CA PHE A 262 22.56 -21.74 10.58
C PHE A 262 22.56 -22.31 12.00
N ILE A 263 21.66 -21.85 12.87
CA ILE A 263 21.55 -22.35 14.25
C ILE A 263 21.13 -23.82 14.25
N THR A 264 20.18 -24.21 13.39
CA THR A 264 19.75 -25.62 13.28
C THR A 264 20.88 -26.53 12.82
N LEU A 265 21.67 -26.09 11.82
CA LEU A 265 22.85 -26.83 11.37
C LEU A 265 23.89 -26.96 12.49
N ALA A 266 24.22 -25.86 13.18
CA ALA A 266 25.17 -25.87 14.28
C ALA A 266 24.71 -26.78 15.44
N TYR A 267 23.44 -26.67 15.83
CA TYR A 267 22.83 -27.51 16.86
C TYR A 267 22.95 -29.00 16.48
N PHE A 268 22.56 -29.37 15.26
CA PHE A 268 22.64 -30.74 14.78
C PHE A 268 24.09 -31.27 14.77
N LEU A 269 25.05 -30.49 14.26
CA LEU A 269 26.45 -30.90 14.18
C LEU A 269 27.08 -31.14 15.56
N ILE A 270 26.77 -30.29 16.54
CA ILE A 270 27.28 -30.44 17.92
C ILE A 270 26.71 -31.70 18.57
N PHE A 271 25.40 -31.96 18.41
CA PHE A 271 24.76 -33.17 18.94
C PHE A 271 25.22 -34.45 18.23
N TRP A 272 25.46 -34.36 16.92
CA TRP A 272 26.04 -35.46 16.14
C TRP A 272 27.44 -35.82 16.67
N GLN A 273 28.29 -34.81 16.87
CA GLN A 273 29.64 -35.01 17.44
C GLN A 273 29.58 -35.60 18.85
N SER A 274 28.59 -35.24 19.67
CA SER A 274 28.41 -35.83 21.00
C SER A 274 27.75 -37.21 21.00
N SER A 275 27.48 -37.80 19.82
CA SER A 275 26.71 -39.04 19.68
C SER A 275 25.36 -38.98 20.39
N PHE A 276 24.71 -37.81 20.37
CA PHE A 276 23.44 -37.51 21.03
C PHE A 276 23.44 -37.76 22.55
N ARG A 277 24.60 -37.69 23.20
CA ARG A 277 24.71 -37.81 24.65
C ARG A 277 24.65 -36.44 25.31
N PHE A 278 23.79 -36.31 26.32
CA PHE A 278 23.75 -35.13 27.18
C PHE A 278 24.81 -35.25 28.29
N ILE A 279 25.44 -34.12 28.61
CA ILE A 279 26.37 -34.04 29.75
C ILE A 279 25.54 -33.96 31.02
N GLU A 280 25.58 -35.01 31.82
CA GLU A 280 24.95 -35.06 33.14
C GLU A 280 26.01 -34.77 34.21
N CYS A 281 25.69 -33.83 35.08
CA CYS A 281 26.54 -33.48 36.21
C CYS A 281 25.65 -33.30 37.46
N THR A 282 26.09 -33.87 38.58
CA THR A 282 25.45 -33.76 39.91
C THR A 282 26.08 -32.64 40.74
N ILE A 283 25.49 -32.30 41.89
CA ILE A 283 25.82 -31.14 42.78
C ILE A 283 27.31 -31.00 43.19
N ALA A 284 28.18 -31.98 42.90
CA ALA A 284 29.60 -32.01 43.24
C ALA A 284 30.59 -31.63 42.11
N CYS A 285 30.14 -31.12 40.96
CA CYS A 285 31.05 -30.82 39.84
C CYS A 285 31.83 -29.51 40.00
N SER A 286 32.90 -29.40 39.21
CA SER A 286 33.63 -28.15 39.02
C SER A 286 32.75 -27.08 38.33
N ALA A 287 33.06 -25.79 38.56
CA ALA A 287 32.32 -24.69 37.95
C ALA A 287 32.28 -24.76 36.40
N ASP A 288 33.34 -25.27 35.78
CA ASP A 288 33.45 -25.44 34.33
C ASP A 288 32.52 -26.54 33.80
N GLU A 289 32.39 -27.65 34.51
CA GLU A 289 31.48 -28.74 34.14
C GLU A 289 30.03 -28.33 34.31
N TYR A 290 29.73 -27.58 35.38
CA TYR A 290 28.42 -27.01 35.60
C TYR A 290 28.03 -26.00 34.51
N SER A 291 28.96 -25.13 34.08
CA SER A 291 28.73 -24.19 32.98
C SER A 291 28.44 -24.89 31.65
N LYS A 292 29.17 -25.98 31.33
CA LYS A 292 28.92 -26.80 30.13
C LYS A 292 27.51 -27.41 30.14
N GLN A 293 27.07 -27.91 31.28
CA GLN A 293 25.73 -28.46 31.44
C GLN A 293 24.66 -27.37 31.27
N LEU A 294 24.83 -26.20 31.90
CA LEU A 294 23.91 -25.08 31.75
C LEU A 294 23.84 -24.56 30.31
N HIS A 295 24.98 -24.47 29.62
CA HIS A 295 25.03 -24.09 28.20
C HIS A 295 24.22 -25.07 27.34
N ALA A 296 24.37 -26.38 27.55
CA ALA A 296 23.62 -27.38 26.80
C ALA A 296 22.10 -27.30 27.08
N ILE A 297 21.69 -27.11 28.33
CA ILE A 297 20.27 -27.03 28.73
C ILE A 297 19.63 -25.74 28.21
N ILE A 298 20.20 -24.58 28.54
CA ILE A 298 19.67 -23.27 28.13
C ILE A 298 19.68 -23.15 26.61
N GLY A 299 20.74 -23.61 25.94
CA GLY A 299 20.80 -23.66 24.49
C GLY A 299 19.69 -24.52 23.87
N THR A 300 19.40 -25.69 24.44
CA THR A 300 18.32 -26.57 23.96
C THR A 300 16.94 -25.96 24.16
N ILE A 301 16.64 -25.40 25.35
CA ILE A 301 15.38 -24.71 25.61
C ILE A 301 15.20 -23.55 24.63
N THR A 302 16.25 -22.73 24.47
CA THR A 302 16.25 -21.58 23.55
C THR A 302 16.00 -22.02 22.10
N TYR A 303 16.61 -23.12 21.67
CA TYR A 303 16.42 -23.68 20.33
C TYR A 303 14.98 -24.15 20.09
N VAL A 304 14.36 -24.82 21.07
CA VAL A 304 12.94 -25.22 21.00
C VAL A 304 12.03 -23.99 20.88
N LEU A 305 12.28 -22.95 21.68
CA LEU A 305 11.53 -21.69 21.59
C LEU A 305 11.72 -21.02 20.21
N LEU A 306 12.93 -21.08 19.64
CA LEU A 306 13.22 -20.59 18.29
C LEU A 306 12.43 -21.33 17.21
N VAL A 307 12.34 -22.66 17.29
CA VAL A 307 11.50 -23.46 16.38
C VAL A 307 10.03 -23.03 16.48
N LEU A 308 9.51 -22.86 17.70
CA LEU A 308 8.15 -22.38 17.93
C LEU A 308 7.94 -20.96 17.40
N GLN A 309 8.94 -20.07 17.49
CA GLN A 309 8.89 -18.72 16.93
C GLN A 309 8.71 -18.76 15.41
N VAL A 310 9.49 -19.58 14.71
CA VAL A 310 9.41 -19.72 13.25
C VAL A 310 8.08 -20.33 12.84
N LEU A 311 7.63 -21.41 13.49
CA LEU A 311 6.33 -22.03 13.21
C LEU A 311 5.19 -21.04 13.43
N SER A 312 5.20 -20.29 14.54
CA SER A 312 4.19 -19.25 14.79
C SER A 312 4.19 -18.17 13.70
N GLY A 313 5.37 -17.78 13.21
CA GLY A 313 5.52 -16.81 12.13
C GLY A 313 4.92 -17.29 10.80
N ILE A 314 5.00 -18.59 10.50
CA ILE A 314 4.37 -19.21 9.32
C ILE A 314 2.85 -19.17 9.43
N PHE A 315 2.31 -19.48 10.61
CA PHE A 315 0.86 -19.47 10.88
C PHE A 315 0.32 -18.11 11.33
N ARG A 316 1.01 -17.01 10.99
CA ARG A 316 0.63 -15.66 11.39
C ARG A 316 -0.78 -15.28 10.89
N PRO A 317 -1.71 -14.87 11.77
CA PRO A 317 -3.04 -14.43 11.37
C PRO A 317 -3.04 -13.17 10.49
N SER A 318 -4.07 -13.06 9.64
CA SER A 318 -4.33 -11.87 8.81
C SER A 318 -4.55 -10.63 9.69
N ILE A 319 -4.40 -9.44 9.09
CA ILE A 319 -4.47 -8.16 9.84
C ILE A 319 -5.85 -7.90 10.47
N ILE A 320 -6.89 -8.45 9.85
CA ILE A 320 -8.31 -8.34 10.25
C ILE A 320 -8.75 -9.43 11.23
N ASN A 321 -7.89 -10.42 11.52
CA ASN A 321 -8.26 -11.53 12.41
C ASN A 321 -8.23 -11.10 13.89
N PRO A 322 -9.26 -11.42 14.70
CA PRO A 322 -9.31 -11.05 16.13
C PRO A 322 -8.18 -11.66 16.98
N LEU A 323 -7.54 -12.75 16.53
CA LEU A 323 -6.38 -13.34 17.21
C LEU A 323 -5.07 -12.57 16.97
N ARG A 324 -5.05 -11.62 16.01
CA ARG A 324 -3.84 -10.89 15.62
C ARG A 324 -3.17 -10.11 16.76
N PRO A 325 -3.89 -9.42 17.66
CA PRO A 325 -3.27 -8.74 18.79
C PRO A 325 -2.58 -9.70 19.77
N TYR A 326 -3.21 -10.85 20.07
CA TYR A 326 -2.64 -11.88 20.93
C TYR A 326 -1.40 -12.51 20.31
N PHE A 327 -1.48 -12.82 19.00
CA PHE A 327 -0.32 -13.30 18.24
C PHE A 327 0.84 -12.31 18.31
N ASN A 328 0.60 -11.01 18.09
CA ASN A 328 1.67 -10.02 18.12
C ASN A 328 2.35 -9.98 19.50
N TRP A 329 1.57 -10.04 20.60
CA TRP A 329 2.12 -10.04 21.95
C TRP A 329 2.94 -11.29 22.25
N LEU A 330 2.39 -12.48 21.95
CA LEU A 330 3.07 -13.75 22.18
C LEU A 330 4.34 -13.90 21.32
N HIS A 331 4.26 -13.55 20.04
CA HIS A 331 5.39 -13.59 19.11
C HIS A 331 6.51 -12.63 19.55
N THR A 332 6.14 -11.45 20.04
CA THR A 332 7.11 -10.48 20.58
C THR A 332 7.75 -10.99 21.88
N LEU A 333 6.93 -11.48 22.82
CA LEU A 333 7.41 -12.00 24.10
C LEU A 333 8.34 -13.20 23.92
N ASN A 334 7.96 -14.16 23.09
CA ASN A 334 8.78 -15.32 22.78
C ASN A 334 10.09 -14.90 22.07
N GLY A 335 10.02 -13.93 21.16
CA GLY A 335 11.20 -13.34 20.52
C GLY A 335 12.21 -12.75 21.50
N PHE A 336 11.74 -11.97 22.48
CA PHE A 336 12.60 -11.44 23.55
C PHE A 336 13.17 -12.55 24.45
N GLY A 337 12.37 -13.57 24.76
CA GLY A 337 12.82 -14.74 25.51
C GLY A 337 13.97 -15.49 24.81
N ILE A 338 13.84 -15.72 23.50
CA ILE A 338 14.88 -16.35 22.67
C ILE A 338 16.15 -15.51 22.66
N TRP A 339 16.02 -14.19 22.47
CA TRP A 339 17.18 -13.30 22.46
C TRP A 339 17.93 -13.29 23.80
N ALA A 340 17.21 -13.25 24.92
CA ALA A 340 17.79 -13.33 26.26
C ALA A 340 18.48 -14.69 26.48
N GLY A 341 17.81 -15.79 26.16
CA GLY A 341 18.36 -17.14 26.27
C GLY A 341 19.60 -17.35 25.41
N ALA A 342 19.60 -16.86 24.16
CA ALA A 342 20.74 -16.92 23.26
C ALA A 342 21.93 -16.10 23.80
N SER A 343 21.67 -14.91 24.34
CA SER A 343 22.69 -14.05 24.94
C SER A 343 23.33 -14.72 26.16
N THR A 344 22.53 -15.30 27.05
CA THR A 344 23.01 -16.11 28.19
C THR A 344 23.84 -17.30 27.69
N ASN A 345 23.39 -17.99 26.65
CA ASN A 345 24.08 -19.15 26.11
C ASN A 345 25.46 -18.81 25.52
N CYS A 346 25.57 -17.66 24.86
CA CYS A 346 26.84 -17.13 24.37
C CYS A 346 27.81 -16.78 25.51
N ILE A 347 27.33 -16.22 26.63
CA ILE A 347 28.17 -15.94 27.80
C ILE A 347 28.71 -17.24 28.40
N LEU A 348 27.85 -18.25 28.58
CA LEU A 348 28.27 -19.55 29.12
C LEU A 348 29.31 -20.22 28.22
N ALA A 349 29.20 -20.05 26.90
CA ALA A 349 30.14 -20.63 25.93
C ALA A 349 31.59 -20.12 26.11
N ILE A 350 31.79 -18.89 26.59
CA ILE A 350 33.13 -18.30 26.76
C ILE A 350 33.97 -19.09 27.78
N THR A 351 33.31 -19.68 28.79
CA THR A 351 33.96 -20.48 29.83
C THR A 351 34.28 -21.91 29.39
N ILE A 352 33.86 -22.32 28.19
CA ILE A 352 34.06 -23.69 27.70
C ILE A 352 35.42 -23.75 26.97
N PRO A 353 36.39 -24.54 27.46
CA PRO A 353 37.75 -24.58 26.87
C PRO A 353 37.76 -24.98 25.39
N LYS A 354 36.84 -25.85 24.96
CA LYS A 354 36.71 -26.29 23.56
C LYS A 354 36.45 -25.14 22.57
N THR A 355 35.94 -23.99 23.04
CA THR A 355 35.73 -22.83 22.17
C THR A 355 37.02 -22.03 21.93
N GLY A 356 38.02 -22.20 22.79
CA GLY A 356 39.25 -21.42 22.80
C GLY A 356 39.06 -19.92 23.04
N LEU A 357 37.85 -19.47 23.42
CA LEU A 357 37.55 -18.04 23.57
C LEU A 357 38.23 -17.45 24.81
N GLY A 358 38.06 -18.09 25.97
CA GLY A 358 38.70 -17.66 27.21
C GLY A 358 40.22 -17.77 27.14
N ASP A 359 40.75 -18.86 26.57
CA ASP A 359 42.18 -19.14 26.53
C ASP A 359 42.95 -18.19 25.59
N ASN A 360 42.38 -17.89 24.42
CA ASN A 360 43.07 -17.05 23.42
C ASN A 360 42.81 -15.55 23.61
N TYR A 361 41.68 -15.16 24.22
CA TYR A 361 41.24 -13.75 24.27
C TYR A 361 40.93 -13.25 25.68
N GLY A 362 41.10 -14.09 26.72
CA GLY A 362 40.86 -13.73 28.11
C GLY A 362 39.43 -13.23 28.34
N LYS A 363 39.29 -12.05 28.94
CA LYS A 363 37.99 -11.45 29.28
C LYS A 363 37.36 -10.62 28.15
N ILE A 364 38.04 -10.43 27.02
CA ILE A 364 37.55 -9.60 25.91
C ILE A 364 36.16 -10.05 25.41
N PRO A 365 35.89 -11.35 25.18
CA PRO A 365 34.58 -11.81 24.71
C PRO A 365 33.43 -11.43 25.66
N ASN A 366 33.67 -11.40 26.97
CA ASN A 366 32.66 -10.99 27.97
C ASN A 366 32.30 -9.52 27.80
N HIS A 367 33.30 -8.64 27.61
CA HIS A 367 33.06 -7.21 27.40
C HIS A 367 32.33 -6.95 26.08
N VAL A 368 32.70 -7.65 25.01
CA VAL A 368 32.01 -7.55 23.71
C VAL A 368 30.54 -7.93 23.88
N MET A 369 30.24 -9.05 24.53
CA MET A 369 28.86 -9.50 24.75
C MET A 369 28.06 -8.52 25.62
N MET A 370 28.66 -8.00 26.70
CA MET A 370 28.01 -6.98 27.54
C MET A 370 27.68 -5.71 26.75
N VAL A 371 28.63 -5.22 25.93
CA VAL A 371 28.40 -4.05 25.07
C VAL A 371 27.26 -4.33 24.09
N THR A 372 27.25 -5.49 23.42
CA THR A 372 26.18 -5.86 22.50
C THR A 372 24.80 -5.88 23.17
N ILE A 373 24.70 -6.44 24.39
CA ILE A 373 23.44 -6.49 25.16
C ILE A 373 22.95 -5.08 25.54
N LEU A 374 23.85 -4.23 26.05
CA LEU A 374 23.52 -2.85 26.43
C LEU A 374 23.11 -2.01 25.23
N VAL A 375 23.81 -2.20 24.12
CA VAL A 375 23.53 -1.55 22.85
C VAL A 375 22.14 -1.93 22.34
N PHE A 376 21.85 -3.22 22.27
CA PHE A 376 20.56 -3.71 21.77
C PHE A 376 19.40 -3.20 22.64
N THR A 377 19.53 -3.26 23.97
CA THR A 377 18.49 -2.77 24.88
C THR A 377 18.30 -1.25 24.75
N PHE A 378 19.38 -0.48 24.62
CA PHE A 378 19.29 0.96 24.35
C PHE A 378 18.57 1.24 23.02
N THR A 379 18.91 0.51 21.95
CA THR A 379 18.26 0.69 20.63
C THR A 379 16.77 0.38 20.69
N VAL A 380 16.37 -0.73 21.33
CA VAL A 380 14.94 -1.07 21.49
C VAL A 380 14.21 0.02 22.27
N ALA A 381 14.77 0.46 23.41
CA ALA A 381 14.18 1.52 24.22
C ALA A 381 14.08 2.85 23.46
N ALA A 382 15.11 3.21 22.68
CA ALA A 382 15.09 4.40 21.84
C ALA A 382 14.01 4.30 20.75
N CYS A 383 13.93 3.17 20.03
CA CYS A 383 12.91 2.94 19.01
C CYS A 383 11.49 3.03 19.61
N GLU A 384 11.26 2.45 20.78
CA GLU A 384 9.97 2.54 21.47
C GLU A 384 9.65 3.97 21.95
N TRP A 385 10.65 4.67 22.47
CA TRP A 385 10.52 6.09 22.83
C TRP A 385 10.17 6.96 21.61
N PHE A 386 10.81 6.75 20.45
CA PHE A 386 10.48 7.45 19.20
C PHE A 386 9.08 7.09 18.67
N ALA A 387 8.72 5.82 18.70
CA ALA A 387 7.40 5.36 18.28
C ALA A 387 6.29 5.96 19.15
N ASN A 388 6.54 6.16 20.44
CA ASN A 388 5.59 6.79 21.35
C ASN A 388 5.63 8.32 21.28
N SER A 389 6.79 8.96 21.10
CA SER A 389 6.89 10.42 21.00
C SER A 389 6.25 10.97 19.73
N THR A 390 6.30 10.22 18.62
CA THR A 390 5.59 10.55 17.38
C THR A 390 4.07 10.33 17.46
N ARG A 391 3.59 9.53 18.40
CA ARG A 391 2.14 9.38 18.71
C ARG A 391 1.59 10.50 19.60
N TRP A 392 2.46 11.31 20.22
CA TRP A 392 2.09 12.43 21.11
C TRP A 392 2.12 13.78 20.40
N HIS A 393 1.37 13.89 19.30
CA HIS A 393 0.80 15.19 18.93
C HIS A 393 -0.66 15.18 19.40
N PRO A 394 -0.99 15.90 20.49
CA PRO A 394 -2.35 16.02 20.97
C PRO A 394 -3.26 16.49 19.83
N ARG A 395 -4.44 15.86 19.71
CA ARG A 395 -5.55 16.27 18.85
C ARG A 395 -6.10 17.63 19.29
N HIS A 396 -5.33 18.70 19.11
CA HIS A 396 -5.83 20.07 19.18
C HIS A 396 -6.22 20.51 17.76
N PRO A 397 -7.44 21.05 17.55
CA PRO A 397 -7.92 21.53 16.25
C PRO A 397 -6.97 22.54 15.60
N ASP A 398 -6.29 23.34 16.42
CA ASP A 398 -5.47 24.48 16.02
C ASP A 398 -4.11 24.05 15.41
N ALA A 399 -3.69 22.80 15.62
CA ALA A 399 -2.44 22.26 15.06
C ALA A 399 -2.60 21.79 13.60
N VAL A 400 -3.82 21.45 13.17
CA VAL A 400 -4.12 21.01 11.80
C VAL A 400 -3.91 22.16 10.81
N GLU A 401 -4.19 23.39 11.24
CA GLU A 401 -4.00 24.59 10.41
C GLU A 401 -2.52 24.95 10.25
N LYS A 402 -1.70 24.74 11.29
CA LYS A 402 -0.25 24.92 11.25
C LYS A 402 0.49 23.81 10.48
N LEU A 403 -0.11 22.63 10.34
CA LEU A 403 0.46 21.53 9.54
C LEU A 403 0.15 21.64 8.04
N LYS A 404 -0.83 22.47 7.64
CA LYS A 404 -1.06 22.81 6.22
C LYS A 404 0.10 23.63 5.61
N GLU A 405 0.85 24.36 6.44
CA GLU A 405 2.01 25.14 5.98
C GLU A 405 3.31 24.32 5.93
N LYS A 406 3.32 23.08 6.45
CA LYS A 406 4.51 22.24 6.48
C LYS A 406 4.26 20.94 5.73
N GLU A 407 3.99 21.05 4.43
CA GLU A 407 4.17 19.93 3.52
C GLU A 407 5.62 19.43 3.65
N PRO A 408 5.86 18.13 3.88
CA PRO A 408 7.21 17.60 3.90
C PRO A 408 7.79 17.70 2.49
N ASN A 409 8.97 18.31 2.36
CA ASN A 409 9.66 18.40 1.08
C ASN A 409 10.05 16.97 0.66
N PRO A 410 9.78 16.52 -0.58
CA PRO A 410 10.29 15.24 -1.08
C PRO A 410 11.82 15.06 -0.96
N ASP A 411 12.57 16.14 -0.72
CA ASP A 411 14.01 16.14 -0.46
C ASP A 411 14.39 16.01 1.04
N ASP A 412 13.43 15.90 1.96
CA ASP A 412 13.74 15.72 3.38
C ASP A 412 14.33 14.32 3.59
N GLU A 413 15.66 14.28 3.74
CA GLU A 413 16.40 13.05 4.00
C GLU A 413 15.83 12.31 5.23
N PRO A 414 15.84 10.96 5.22
CA PRO A 414 15.51 10.18 6.41
C PRO A 414 16.31 10.73 7.58
N SER A 415 15.65 10.99 8.71
CA SER A 415 16.33 11.61 9.86
C SER A 415 17.64 10.89 10.11
N LEU A 416 18.73 11.65 10.19
CA LEU A 416 20.10 11.12 10.38
C LEU A 416 20.12 10.00 11.42
N LEU A 417 19.29 10.14 12.45
CA LEU A 417 19.10 9.17 13.50
C LEU A 417 18.49 7.83 13.04
N ALA A 418 17.46 7.82 12.20
CA ALA A 418 16.89 6.60 11.63
C ALA A 418 17.90 5.85 10.74
N THR A 419 18.63 6.61 9.92
CA THR A 419 19.72 6.07 9.08
C THR A 419 20.83 5.47 9.95
N VAL A 420 21.27 6.20 10.98
CA VAL A 420 22.27 5.71 11.97
C VAL A 420 21.77 4.45 12.67
N MET A 421 20.50 4.38 13.09
CA MET A 421 19.93 3.21 13.75
C MET A 421 19.88 1.97 12.83
N ILE A 422 19.58 2.14 11.54
CA ILE A 422 19.57 1.04 10.56
C ILE A 422 20.99 0.51 10.34
N PHE A 423 21.96 1.40 10.06
CA PHE A 423 23.36 1.01 9.86
C PHE A 423 23.95 0.34 11.10
N PHE A 424 23.56 0.80 12.28
CA PHE A 424 24.03 0.26 13.55
C PHE A 424 23.43 -1.12 13.88
N ASN A 425 22.14 -1.35 13.63
CA ASN A 425 21.56 -2.69 13.77
C ASN A 425 22.16 -3.67 12.75
N ALA A 426 22.43 -3.22 11.52
CA ALA A 426 23.11 -4.02 10.52
C ALA A 426 24.53 -4.41 10.97
N SER A 427 25.28 -3.47 11.56
CA SER A 427 26.64 -3.75 12.05
C SER A 427 26.66 -4.72 13.24
N CYS A 428 25.69 -4.62 14.17
CA CYS A 428 25.52 -5.61 15.24
C CYS A 428 25.19 -7.01 14.69
N GLY A 429 24.31 -7.09 13.67
CA GLY A 429 24.00 -8.35 13.00
C GLY A 429 25.21 -8.97 12.31
N ILE A 430 26.03 -8.17 11.63
CA ILE A 430 27.27 -8.61 10.98
C ILE A 430 28.29 -9.08 12.02
N ALA A 431 28.45 -8.34 13.13
CA ALA A 431 29.36 -8.72 14.20
C ALA A 431 28.98 -10.08 14.82
N ALA A 432 27.69 -10.29 15.12
CA ALA A 432 27.19 -11.56 15.63
C ALA A 432 27.40 -12.71 14.62
N ALA A 433 27.10 -12.49 13.34
CA ALA A 433 27.33 -13.48 12.28
C ALA A 433 28.81 -13.83 12.11
N THR A 434 29.70 -12.83 12.25
CA THR A 434 31.16 -13.03 12.15
C THR A 434 31.68 -13.86 13.32
N VAL A 435 31.23 -13.57 14.55
CA VAL A 435 31.61 -14.36 15.73
C VAL A 435 31.12 -15.80 15.61
N LEU A 436 29.86 -16.01 15.19
CA LEU A 436 29.31 -17.33 14.94
C LEU A 436 30.08 -18.08 13.83
N GLY A 437 30.46 -17.38 12.76
CA GLY A 437 31.27 -17.94 11.68
C GLY A 437 32.66 -18.38 12.15
N ILE A 438 33.35 -17.56 12.96
CA ILE A 438 34.65 -17.91 13.55
C ILE A 438 34.51 -19.13 14.47
N MET A 439 33.46 -19.19 15.30
CA MET A 439 33.18 -20.34 16.16
C MET A 439 32.92 -21.60 15.33
N LEU A 440 32.16 -21.51 14.24
CA LEU A 440 31.86 -22.64 13.35
C LEU A 440 33.13 -23.18 12.68
N VAL A 441 33.99 -22.30 12.18
CA VAL A 441 35.27 -22.67 11.54
C VAL A 441 36.19 -23.38 12.53
N ASN A 442 36.28 -22.90 13.77
CA ASN A 442 37.12 -23.53 14.78
C ASN A 442 36.57 -24.88 15.23
N VAL A 443 35.25 -25.02 15.39
CA VAL A 443 34.60 -26.30 15.69
C VAL A 443 34.81 -27.30 14.54
N MET A 444 34.66 -26.87 13.29
CA MET A 444 34.91 -27.74 12.13
C MET A 444 36.37 -28.18 12.02
N LYS A 445 37.33 -27.29 12.33
CA LYS A 445 38.76 -27.63 12.35
C LYS A 445 39.09 -28.70 13.40
N GLU A 446 38.42 -28.66 14.55
CA GLU A 446 38.58 -29.67 15.60
C GLU A 446 37.81 -30.96 15.30
N ALA A 447 36.70 -30.90 14.56
CA ALA A 447 35.94 -32.10 14.14
C ALA A 447 36.58 -32.88 12.98
N LEU A 448 37.50 -32.24 12.24
CA LEU A 448 38.26 -32.85 11.13
C LEU A 448 39.61 -33.45 11.56
N LYS A 449 39.99 -33.28 12.84
CA LYS A 449 41.09 -34.02 13.48
C LYS A 449 40.51 -35.24 14.18
#